data_AF-A0A418F1S5-F1
#
_entry.id   AF-A0A418F1S5-F1
#
_cell.length_a   1.000
_cell.length_b   1.000
_cell.length_c   1.000
_cell.angle_alpha   90.00
_cell.angle_beta   90.00
_cell.angle_gamma   90.00
#
_symmetry.space_group_name_H-M   'P 1'
#
loop_
_entity.id
_entity.type
_entity.pdbx_description
1 polymer ?
#
loop_
_entity_poly.entity_id
_entity_poly.type
_entity_poly.pdbx_seq_one_letter_code
_entity_poly.pdbx_strand_id
1 'polypeptide(L)'
;MSDITGCGPLNDKVDCAANVYMAGCHLLPHDDVIGTRCISYVIYLSDPDDEWTAADGGALELYPSESPGVPALVPTAFALPTYNSLALFPVAPGISFHSVQLQSFLTAQWASAIDTATRAADSADQLGHGKVPAYTAGYSTDDSNHWTPQGPLFLQRYLRYTGAAPAASEVLKLQSSLTDAKDVNTTKAGATPPTPSSPGRLLAHVQTALVQSPAFVKWLSLATGVSPTGSRSEVRRLRPGLDYTLAHQAATSSPPIILDAVLCFCDDVGQEGDDEAPWSASGFECYMRAVADGVGDVAAAAFNGEDSTDEDDDAAPVQIGAQNNTLSLVVRDTSTMKFVKFVSCRERGSRWDVNVEYTLPNP
;
A
#
# COMPACT_ATOMS: atom_id res chain seq x y z
N MET A 1 32.58 10.14 -16.18
CA MET A 1 31.43 10.34 -15.28
C MET A 1 31.87 11.08 -14.04
N SER A 2 32.85 10.59 -13.27
CA SER A 2 33.50 11.30 -12.14
C SER A 2 33.87 12.77 -12.45
N ASP A 3 34.51 13.02 -13.58
CA ASP A 3 34.95 14.37 -13.97
C ASP A 3 33.80 15.36 -14.23
N ILE A 4 32.63 14.85 -14.62
CA ILE A 4 31.47 15.66 -15.01
C ILE A 4 30.53 15.87 -13.83
N THR A 5 30.34 14.86 -12.97
CA THR A 5 29.41 14.91 -11.83
C THR A 5 30.08 15.36 -10.53
N GLY A 6 31.41 15.30 -10.44
CA GLY A 6 32.15 15.64 -9.22
C GLY A 6 32.03 14.61 -8.10
N CYS A 7 31.48 13.41 -8.35
CA CYS A 7 31.20 12.39 -7.34
C CYS A 7 32.45 11.70 -6.73
N GLY A 8 33.66 12.12 -7.11
CA GLY A 8 34.90 11.43 -6.79
C GLY A 8 35.19 10.20 -7.68
N PRO A 9 36.26 9.45 -7.37
CA PRO A 9 36.70 8.30 -8.18
C PRO A 9 35.67 7.17 -8.18
N LEU A 10 35.30 6.66 -9.35
CA LEU A 10 34.46 5.47 -9.51
C LEU A 10 35.34 4.22 -9.69
N ASN A 11 34.85 3.07 -9.24
CA ASN A 11 35.48 1.77 -9.50
C ASN A 11 34.85 1.07 -10.72
N ASP A 12 35.33 -0.12 -11.05
CA ASP A 12 34.90 -0.93 -12.18
C ASP A 12 33.72 -1.87 -11.86
N LYS A 13 33.17 -1.82 -10.64
CA LYS A 13 32.03 -2.64 -10.24
C LYS A 13 30.77 -2.16 -10.94
N VAL A 14 30.13 -3.07 -11.68
CA VAL A 14 28.85 -2.82 -12.33
C VAL A 14 27.72 -3.20 -11.39
N ASP A 15 26.84 -2.24 -11.09
CA ASP A 15 25.59 -2.43 -10.35
C ASP A 15 24.45 -1.84 -11.21
N CYS A 16 23.62 -2.71 -11.78
CA CYS A 16 22.53 -2.32 -12.65
C CYS A 16 21.36 -3.29 -12.54
N ALA A 17 20.14 -2.75 -12.63
CA ALA A 17 18.91 -3.51 -12.73
C ALA A 17 18.04 -2.95 -13.86
N ALA A 18 17.16 -3.78 -14.41
CA ALA A 18 16.19 -3.39 -15.42
C ALA A 18 14.79 -3.61 -14.85
N ASN A 19 14.00 -2.54 -14.80
CA ASN A 19 12.66 -2.53 -14.22
C ASN A 19 11.68 -1.97 -15.24
N VAL A 20 10.48 -2.56 -15.30
CA VAL A 20 9.38 -2.07 -16.15
C VAL A 20 8.28 -1.57 -15.23
N TYR A 21 7.97 -0.28 -15.35
CA TYR A 21 6.91 0.38 -14.59
C TYR A 21 5.67 0.45 -15.48
N MET A 22 4.69 -0.42 -15.18
CA MET A 22 3.39 -0.44 -15.84
C MET A 22 2.45 0.58 -15.20
N ALA A 23 1.25 0.77 -15.77
CA ALA A 23 0.22 1.60 -15.16
C ALA A 23 0.03 1.21 -13.69
N GLY A 24 0.23 2.19 -12.81
CA GLY A 24 0.33 1.95 -11.38
C GLY A 24 1.61 1.22 -11.00
N CYS A 25 2.80 1.76 -11.29
CA CYS A 25 4.06 1.29 -10.73
C CYS A 25 4.82 2.33 -9.90
N HIS A 26 5.70 1.87 -8.97
CA HIS A 26 5.92 2.42 -7.62
C HIS A 26 7.31 2.14 -6.96
N LEU A 27 7.86 3.02 -6.10
CA LEU A 27 9.20 3.05 -5.48
C LEU A 27 9.39 4.33 -4.62
N LEU A 28 8.84 4.36 -3.40
CA LEU A 28 8.73 5.47 -2.41
C LEU A 28 10.02 6.26 -2.03
N PRO A 29 9.91 7.48 -1.40
CA PRO A 29 11.01 8.41 -1.16
C PRO A 29 12.19 7.73 -0.49
N HIS A 30 13.34 7.66 -1.16
CA HIS A 30 14.59 7.14 -0.60
C HIS A 30 15.80 7.89 -1.13
N ASP A 31 16.92 7.90 -0.41
CA ASP A 31 18.10 8.70 -0.77
C ASP A 31 19.18 7.95 -1.55
N ASP A 32 18.93 6.67 -1.85
CA ASP A 32 19.82 5.76 -2.58
C ASP A 32 21.19 5.48 -1.92
N VAL A 33 21.34 5.86 -0.63
CA VAL A 33 22.57 5.67 0.15
C VAL A 33 22.72 4.22 0.58
N ILE A 34 23.30 3.41 -0.30
CA ILE A 34 23.56 2.00 -0.02
C ILE A 34 25.02 1.68 -0.31
N GLY A 35 25.73 1.23 0.74
CA GLY A 35 27.09 0.71 0.64
C GLY A 35 28.08 1.70 0.02
N THR A 36 28.56 1.40 -1.17
CA THR A 36 29.59 2.18 -1.89
C THR A 36 29.03 2.93 -3.09
N ARG A 37 27.73 3.18 -3.16
CA ARG A 37 27.10 3.94 -4.25
C ARG A 37 27.53 5.41 -4.18
N CYS A 38 27.93 5.97 -5.32
CA CYS A 38 28.33 7.38 -5.44
C CYS A 38 27.50 8.16 -6.48
N ILE A 39 26.89 7.43 -7.43
CA ILE A 39 26.04 7.98 -8.48
C ILE A 39 24.86 7.03 -8.66
N SER A 40 23.67 7.60 -8.71
CA SER A 40 22.46 6.92 -9.19
C SER A 40 22.15 7.36 -10.62
N TYR A 41 21.73 6.40 -11.44
CA TYR A 41 21.34 6.66 -12.82
C TYR A 41 20.13 5.82 -13.20
N VAL A 42 19.25 6.39 -14.01
CA VAL A 42 18.09 5.71 -14.60
C VAL A 42 18.09 5.99 -16.10
N ILE A 43 18.13 4.94 -16.91
CA ILE A 43 17.97 5.04 -18.37
C ILE A 43 16.53 4.65 -18.69
N TYR A 44 15.78 5.57 -19.29
CA TYR A 44 14.39 5.33 -19.66
C TYR A 44 14.29 4.73 -21.06
N LEU A 45 13.58 3.61 -21.16
CA LEU A 45 13.36 2.86 -22.41
C LEU A 45 11.84 2.73 -22.68
N SER A 46 11.10 3.84 -22.61
CA SER A 46 9.67 3.92 -23.00
C SER A 46 9.47 3.75 -24.52
N ASP A 47 8.23 3.69 -25.00
CA ASP A 47 7.98 3.58 -26.44
C ASP A 47 8.45 4.87 -27.15
N PRO A 48 9.35 4.80 -28.16
CA PRO A 48 9.82 6.00 -28.88
C PRO A 48 8.73 6.69 -29.70
N ASP A 49 7.64 5.99 -30.04
CA ASP A 49 6.56 6.49 -30.89
C ASP A 49 5.34 6.98 -30.08
N ASP A 50 5.33 6.79 -28.75
CA ASP A 50 4.28 7.25 -27.83
C ASP A 50 4.85 8.25 -26.81
N GLU A 51 4.35 9.48 -26.84
CA GLU A 51 4.88 10.57 -26.01
C GLU A 51 4.41 10.42 -24.55
N TRP A 52 5.35 10.26 -23.62
CA TRP A 52 5.04 10.17 -22.19
C TRP A 52 4.68 11.52 -21.60
N THR A 53 3.48 11.63 -21.01
CA THR A 53 2.97 12.86 -20.41
C THR A 53 2.90 12.80 -18.89
N ALA A 54 2.66 13.93 -18.24
CA ALA A 54 2.46 13.97 -16.79
C ALA A 54 1.22 13.18 -16.32
N ALA A 55 0.21 13.01 -17.19
CA ALA A 55 -0.99 12.24 -16.86
C ALA A 55 -0.74 10.73 -16.78
N ASP A 56 0.33 10.25 -17.41
CA ASP A 56 0.73 8.83 -17.40
C ASP A 56 1.46 8.43 -16.11
N GLY A 57 1.87 9.41 -15.29
CA GLY A 57 2.60 9.18 -14.05
C GLY A 57 4.04 8.73 -14.29
N GLY A 58 4.62 8.03 -13.31
CA GLY A 58 5.97 7.45 -13.43
C GLY A 58 7.13 8.46 -13.51
N ALA A 59 6.88 9.73 -13.17
CA ALA A 59 7.91 10.76 -13.12
C ALA A 59 8.93 10.46 -12.02
N LEU A 60 10.20 10.77 -12.27
CA LEU A 60 11.18 10.92 -11.19
C LEU A 60 10.86 12.21 -10.44
N GLU A 61 10.53 12.08 -9.17
CA GLU A 61 10.21 13.17 -8.26
C GLU A 61 11.43 13.54 -7.41
N LEU A 62 11.75 14.83 -7.33
CA LEU A 62 12.82 15.35 -6.47
C LEU A 62 12.24 16.20 -5.35
N TYR A 63 12.64 15.86 -4.13
CA TYR A 63 12.17 16.47 -2.91
C TYR A 63 13.23 17.44 -2.37
N PRO A 64 12.89 18.71 -2.04
CA PRO A 64 13.79 19.59 -1.31
C PRO A 64 14.20 18.95 0.02
N SER A 65 15.43 19.23 0.47
CA SER A 65 15.82 18.97 1.86
C SER A 65 15.42 20.17 2.71
N GLU A 66 14.60 19.94 3.74
CA GLU A 66 14.27 20.97 4.74
C GLU A 66 15.38 21.06 5.80
N SER A 67 15.90 19.91 6.18
CA SER A 67 17.09 19.73 7.02
C SER A 67 17.82 18.44 6.64
N PRO A 68 19.08 18.24 7.09
CA PRO A 68 19.83 17.02 6.79
C PRO A 68 19.06 15.78 7.24
N GLY A 69 18.75 14.87 6.31
CA GLY A 69 17.98 13.66 6.62
C GLY A 69 16.47 13.80 6.49
N VAL A 70 15.96 15.01 6.26
CA VAL A 70 14.52 15.29 6.21
C VAL A 70 14.13 15.90 4.86
N PRO A 71 13.39 15.16 4.01
CA PRO A 71 12.82 15.71 2.80
C PRO A 71 11.56 16.52 3.12
N ALA A 72 11.31 17.57 2.34
CA ALA A 72 10.02 18.25 2.32
C ALA A 72 8.91 17.28 1.88
N LEU A 73 7.67 17.55 2.30
CA LEU A 73 6.53 16.69 1.98
C LEU A 73 6.10 16.74 0.50
N VAL A 74 6.44 17.82 -0.21
CA VAL A 74 5.99 18.07 -1.58
C VAL A 74 7.20 18.10 -2.53
N PRO A 75 7.23 17.26 -3.58
CA PRO A 75 8.28 17.33 -4.59
C PRO A 75 8.16 18.64 -5.38
N THR A 76 9.30 19.26 -5.67
CA THR A 76 9.33 20.57 -6.37
C THR A 76 9.89 20.48 -7.78
N ALA A 77 10.49 19.34 -8.14
CA ALA A 77 10.97 19.07 -9.49
C ALA A 77 10.59 17.65 -9.94
N PHE A 78 10.30 17.52 -11.23
CA PHE A 78 9.81 16.31 -11.86
C PHE A 78 10.54 16.09 -13.18
N ALA A 79 10.94 14.85 -13.46
CA ALA A 79 11.47 14.45 -14.76
C ALA A 79 10.64 13.30 -15.33
N LEU A 80 10.05 13.51 -16.52
CA LEU A 80 9.23 12.50 -17.19
C LEU A 80 10.10 11.43 -17.87
N PRO A 81 9.70 10.15 -17.82
CA PRO A 81 10.44 9.02 -18.40
C PRO A 81 10.30 8.98 -19.93
N THR A 82 11.14 9.77 -20.60
CA THR A 82 11.17 9.88 -22.07
C THR A 82 12.15 8.87 -22.67
N TYR A 83 11.83 8.29 -23.84
CA TYR A 83 12.69 7.26 -24.45
C TYR A 83 14.12 7.76 -24.66
N ASN A 84 15.09 6.91 -24.32
CA ASN A 84 16.52 7.17 -24.47
C ASN A 84 17.01 8.41 -23.68
N SER A 85 16.29 8.77 -22.61
CA SER A 85 16.73 9.78 -21.65
C SER A 85 17.43 9.14 -20.46
N LEU A 86 18.32 9.90 -19.83
CA LEU A 86 19.10 9.49 -18.66
C LEU A 86 18.89 10.51 -17.54
N ALA A 87 18.31 10.05 -16.43
CA ALA A 87 18.37 10.79 -15.17
C ALA A 87 19.62 10.34 -14.40
N LEU A 88 20.42 11.29 -13.92
CA LEU A 88 21.71 11.04 -13.27
C LEU A 88 21.88 12.03 -12.11
N PHE A 89 22.13 11.53 -10.91
CA PHE A 89 22.38 12.38 -9.74
C PHE A 89 23.39 11.76 -8.76
N PRO A 90 24.17 12.59 -8.03
CA PRO A 90 25.01 12.11 -6.94
C PRO A 90 24.16 11.59 -5.78
N VAL A 91 24.59 10.49 -5.18
CA VAL A 91 23.99 9.98 -3.94
C VAL A 91 24.50 10.83 -2.77
N ALA A 92 23.58 11.46 -2.05
CA ALA A 92 23.88 12.40 -0.98
C ALA A 92 23.04 12.08 0.27
N PRO A 93 23.66 11.61 1.37
CA PRO A 93 22.94 11.24 2.59
C PRO A 93 22.05 12.34 3.13
N GLY A 94 20.78 12.00 3.30
CA GLY A 94 19.77 12.92 3.80
C GLY A 94 19.40 14.05 2.85
N ILE A 95 19.75 13.96 1.56
CA ILE A 95 19.46 14.98 0.54
C ILE A 95 18.76 14.36 -0.68
N SER A 96 19.12 13.17 -1.13
CA SER A 96 18.68 12.62 -2.43
C SER A 96 17.36 11.81 -2.44
N PHE A 97 16.33 12.19 -1.67
CA PHE A 97 15.07 11.44 -1.50
C PHE A 97 14.17 11.35 -2.78
N HIS A 98 13.60 10.17 -3.12
CA HIS A 98 12.74 9.96 -4.33
C HIS A 98 11.75 8.76 -4.33
N SER A 99 10.53 8.90 -4.89
CA SER A 99 9.31 8.06 -4.70
C SER A 99 8.60 7.50 -5.96
N VAL A 100 7.75 6.45 -5.85
CA VAL A 100 6.78 5.95 -6.87
C VAL A 100 5.58 5.19 -6.15
N GLN A 101 4.32 5.16 -6.68
CA GLN A 101 2.97 4.50 -6.39
C GLN A 101 2.34 3.35 -7.27
N LEU A 102 1.64 2.28 -6.79
CA LEU A 102 1.10 1.15 -7.60
C LEU A 102 -0.44 1.22 -7.56
N GLN A 103 -0.98 2.25 -8.20
CA GLN A 103 -2.42 2.51 -8.22
C GLN A 103 -3.13 1.71 -9.31
N SER A 104 -4.42 1.44 -9.14
CA SER A 104 -5.18 0.61 -10.10
C SER A 104 -4.55 -0.77 -10.35
N PHE A 105 -4.02 -1.40 -9.30
CA PHE A 105 -3.18 -2.59 -9.39
C PHE A 105 -3.91 -3.81 -9.99
N LEU A 106 -5.14 -4.07 -9.54
CA LEU A 106 -6.00 -5.07 -10.16
C LEU A 106 -6.67 -4.49 -11.40
N THR A 107 -6.96 -5.36 -12.37
CA THR A 107 -7.77 -5.00 -13.55
C THR A 107 -9.07 -4.32 -13.13
N ALA A 108 -9.55 -3.37 -13.95
CA ALA A 108 -10.80 -2.64 -13.68
C ALA A 108 -12.01 -3.54 -13.37
N GLN A 109 -12.07 -4.72 -13.99
CA GLN A 109 -13.13 -5.71 -13.77
C GLN A 109 -13.14 -6.22 -12.32
N TRP A 110 -11.98 -6.66 -11.81
CA TRP A 110 -11.84 -7.11 -10.42
C TRP A 110 -12.01 -5.96 -9.44
N ALA A 111 -11.43 -4.81 -9.73
CA ALA A 111 -11.57 -3.62 -8.89
C ALA A 111 -13.05 -3.20 -8.74
N SER A 112 -13.79 -3.17 -9.84
CA SER A 112 -15.23 -2.85 -9.84
C SER A 112 -16.08 -3.90 -9.11
N ALA A 113 -15.76 -5.18 -9.26
CA ALA A 113 -16.45 -6.25 -8.54
C ALA A 113 -16.23 -6.15 -7.02
N ILE A 114 -14.99 -5.87 -6.60
CA ILE A 114 -14.63 -5.66 -5.20
C ILE A 114 -15.33 -4.40 -4.66
N ASP A 115 -15.23 -3.26 -5.35
CA ASP A 115 -15.86 -1.99 -4.96
C ASP A 115 -17.38 -2.14 -4.80
N THR A 116 -18.04 -2.80 -5.75
CA THR A 116 -19.49 -3.07 -5.67
C THR A 116 -19.82 -3.92 -4.44
N ALA A 117 -19.04 -4.97 -4.17
CA ALA A 117 -19.28 -5.89 -3.07
C ALA A 117 -18.98 -5.25 -1.70
N THR A 118 -17.92 -4.45 -1.59
CA THR A 118 -17.55 -3.76 -0.34
C THR A 118 -18.57 -2.68 0.01
N ARG A 119 -19.00 -1.85 -0.96
CA ARG A 119 -20.06 -0.85 -0.77
C ARG A 119 -21.40 -1.49 -0.38
N ALA A 120 -21.76 -2.59 -1.03
CA ALA A 120 -22.99 -3.32 -0.69
C ALA A 120 -22.94 -3.88 0.75
N ALA A 121 -21.78 -4.40 1.18
CA ALA A 121 -21.59 -4.88 2.55
C ALA A 121 -21.64 -3.74 3.56
N ASP A 122 -20.97 -2.61 3.31
CA ASP A 122 -21.02 -1.45 4.21
C ASP A 122 -22.44 -0.87 4.31
N SER A 123 -23.18 -0.84 3.21
CA SER A 123 -24.59 -0.42 3.19
C SER A 123 -25.48 -1.35 4.02
N ALA A 124 -25.33 -2.68 3.85
CA ALA A 124 -26.09 -3.67 4.61
C ALA A 124 -25.78 -3.61 6.12
N ASP A 125 -24.51 -3.37 6.46
CA ASP A 125 -24.03 -3.26 7.85
C ASP A 125 -24.22 -1.86 8.45
N GLN A 126 -24.75 -0.90 7.68
CA GLN A 126 -24.98 0.50 8.07
C GLN A 126 -23.72 1.23 8.54
N LEU A 127 -22.59 0.99 7.88
CA LEU A 127 -21.30 1.59 8.20
C LEU A 127 -21.04 2.90 7.44
N GLY A 128 -20.25 3.79 8.06
CA GLY A 128 -19.74 5.02 7.47
C GLY A 128 -20.71 6.22 7.49
N HIS A 129 -20.39 7.25 6.72
CA HIS A 129 -21.20 8.47 6.54
C HIS A 129 -21.55 9.19 7.85
N GLY A 130 -20.60 9.24 8.79
CA GLY A 130 -20.75 9.87 10.10
C GLY A 130 -21.62 9.08 11.09
N LYS A 131 -22.08 7.87 10.74
CA LYS A 131 -22.94 7.06 11.63
C LYS A 131 -22.09 6.24 12.59
N VAL A 132 -22.51 6.22 13.85
CA VAL A 132 -21.91 5.32 14.86
C VAL A 132 -22.44 3.91 14.61
N PRO A 133 -21.58 2.92 14.32
CA PRO A 133 -22.04 1.58 13.99
C PRO A 133 -22.37 0.75 15.23
N ALA A 134 -23.15 -0.31 15.05
CA ALA A 134 -23.24 -1.38 16.04
C ALA A 134 -21.89 -2.09 16.17
N TYR A 135 -21.46 -2.42 17.40
CA TYR A 135 -20.19 -3.13 17.62
C TYR A 135 -20.09 -4.46 16.87
N THR A 136 -21.24 -5.11 16.65
CA THR A 136 -21.37 -6.39 15.94
C THR A 136 -21.51 -6.26 14.43
N ALA A 137 -21.52 -5.04 13.87
CA ALA A 137 -21.69 -4.82 12.43
C ALA A 137 -20.60 -5.55 11.62
N GLY A 138 -20.98 -6.22 10.54
CA GLY A 138 -20.05 -6.89 9.62
C GLY A 138 -19.55 -8.27 10.02
N TYR A 139 -19.95 -8.84 11.18
CA TYR A 139 -19.65 -10.22 11.53
C TYR A 139 -20.84 -10.91 12.21
N SER A 140 -20.88 -12.24 12.16
CA SER A 140 -21.90 -13.04 12.85
C SER A 140 -21.29 -14.02 13.85
N THR A 141 -21.98 -14.25 14.97
CA THR A 141 -21.58 -15.23 15.98
C THR A 141 -21.83 -16.68 15.57
N ASP A 142 -22.63 -16.90 14.53
CA ASP A 142 -22.93 -18.22 13.96
C ASP A 142 -22.00 -18.62 12.79
N ASP A 143 -20.96 -17.82 12.53
CA ASP A 143 -19.98 -17.99 11.44
C ASP A 143 -20.59 -18.01 10.01
N SER A 144 -21.83 -17.52 9.84
CA SER A 144 -22.52 -17.52 8.54
C SER A 144 -21.87 -16.64 7.47
N ASN A 145 -21.09 -15.62 7.87
CA ASN A 145 -20.43 -14.70 6.94
C ASN A 145 -18.89 -14.78 6.97
N HIS A 146 -18.34 -15.67 7.80
CA HIS A 146 -16.90 -15.93 7.95
C HIS A 146 -16.01 -14.71 8.24
N TRP A 147 -16.57 -13.67 8.84
CA TRP A 147 -15.79 -12.57 9.39
C TRP A 147 -15.64 -12.77 10.89
N THR A 148 -14.42 -12.68 11.40
CA THR A 148 -14.13 -12.91 12.81
C THR A 148 -13.44 -11.69 13.41
N PRO A 149 -13.93 -11.15 14.55
CA PRO A 149 -13.30 -10.00 15.19
C PRO A 149 -11.93 -10.39 15.77
N GLN A 150 -10.94 -9.55 15.55
CA GLN A 150 -9.57 -9.69 16.07
C GLN A 150 -9.33 -8.72 17.23
N GLY A 151 -8.50 -9.16 18.17
CA GLY A 151 -8.12 -8.43 19.37
C GLY A 151 -6.73 -8.87 19.87
N PRO A 152 -6.34 -8.53 21.11
CA PRO A 152 -7.13 -7.85 22.13
C PRO A 152 -7.30 -6.35 21.86
N LEU A 153 -8.36 -5.74 22.40
CA LEU A 153 -8.73 -4.35 22.12
C LEU A 153 -7.64 -3.32 22.46
N PHE A 154 -6.84 -3.57 23.48
CA PHE A 154 -5.73 -2.67 23.84
C PHE A 154 -4.55 -2.73 22.84
N LEU A 155 -4.62 -3.56 21.80
CA LEU A 155 -3.65 -3.63 20.70
C LEU A 155 -4.30 -3.42 19.34
N GLN A 156 -5.49 -3.98 19.12
CA GLN A 156 -6.12 -3.99 17.82
C GLN A 156 -7.61 -4.29 17.90
N ARG A 157 -8.35 -3.79 16.91
CA ARG A 157 -9.70 -4.25 16.60
C ARG A 157 -9.88 -4.17 15.09
N TYR A 158 -10.20 -5.29 14.44
CA TYR A 158 -10.61 -5.36 13.04
C TYR A 158 -11.33 -6.68 12.79
N LEU A 159 -11.92 -6.87 11.61
CA LEU A 159 -12.46 -8.16 11.20
C LEU A 159 -11.49 -8.87 10.25
N ARG A 160 -11.24 -10.15 10.49
CA ARG A 160 -10.48 -11.03 9.60
C ARG A 160 -11.41 -12.02 8.93
N TYR A 161 -11.30 -12.15 7.62
CA TYR A 161 -12.05 -13.16 6.87
C TYR A 161 -11.38 -14.53 7.01
N THR A 162 -12.17 -15.55 7.31
CA THR A 162 -11.73 -16.94 7.54
C THR A 162 -12.37 -17.95 6.57
N GLY A 163 -13.22 -17.48 5.67
CA GLY A 163 -13.91 -18.32 4.71
C GLY A 163 -13.02 -18.71 3.53
N ALA A 164 -13.50 -19.65 2.71
CA ALA A 164 -12.79 -20.07 1.51
C ALA A 164 -12.88 -19.03 0.38
N ALA A 165 -11.87 -19.01 -0.48
CA ALA A 165 -11.93 -18.34 -1.78
C ALA A 165 -12.98 -19.01 -2.71
N PRO A 166 -13.48 -18.28 -3.73
CA PRO A 166 -14.29 -18.83 -4.83
C PRO A 166 -13.64 -20.05 -5.48
N ALA A 167 -14.46 -21.06 -5.79
CA ALA A 167 -13.98 -22.18 -6.61
C ALA A 167 -13.61 -21.69 -8.03
N ALA A 168 -12.71 -22.40 -8.70
CA ALA A 168 -12.27 -22.03 -10.06
C ALA A 168 -13.44 -21.87 -11.06
N SER A 169 -14.49 -22.67 -10.91
CA SER A 169 -15.71 -22.56 -11.74
C SER A 169 -16.53 -21.30 -11.45
N GLU A 170 -16.50 -20.78 -10.23
CA GLU A 170 -17.11 -19.49 -9.87
C GLU A 170 -16.27 -18.32 -10.41
N VAL A 171 -14.93 -18.41 -10.30
CA VAL A 171 -14.01 -17.42 -10.85
C VAL A 171 -14.19 -17.27 -12.37
N LEU A 172 -14.30 -18.39 -13.09
CA LEU A 172 -14.56 -18.38 -14.53
C LEU A 172 -15.89 -17.70 -14.87
N LYS A 173 -16.95 -17.92 -14.08
CA LYS A 173 -18.25 -17.26 -14.26
C LYS A 173 -18.16 -15.76 -13.99
N LEU A 174 -17.43 -15.36 -12.95
CA LEU A 174 -17.18 -13.95 -12.63
C LEU A 174 -16.45 -13.29 -13.81
N GLN A 175 -15.36 -13.88 -14.28
CA GLN A 175 -14.58 -13.39 -15.43
C GLN A 175 -15.41 -13.31 -16.71
N SER A 176 -16.25 -14.31 -17.01
CA SER A 176 -17.14 -14.27 -18.19
C SER A 176 -18.20 -13.18 -18.05
N SER A 177 -18.83 -13.03 -16.88
CA SER A 177 -19.83 -11.99 -16.64
C SER A 177 -19.24 -10.56 -16.71
N LEU A 178 -17.95 -10.42 -16.42
CA LEU A 178 -17.22 -9.15 -16.45
C LEU A 178 -16.71 -8.78 -17.85
N THR A 179 -16.64 -9.73 -18.79
CA THR A 179 -16.24 -9.49 -20.19
C THR A 179 -17.42 -9.14 -21.11
N ASP A 180 -18.62 -9.64 -20.80
CA ASP A 180 -19.86 -9.31 -21.52
C ASP A 180 -20.37 -7.88 -21.28
N ALA A 181 -19.80 -7.14 -20.33
CA ALA A 181 -20.21 -5.77 -19.98
C ALA A 181 -19.78 -4.69 -20.99
N LYS A 182 -19.17 -5.05 -22.13
CA LYS A 182 -18.86 -4.08 -23.21
C LYS A 182 -20.06 -3.69 -24.07
N ASP A 183 -21.21 -4.37 -23.95
CA ASP A 183 -22.44 -4.02 -24.67
C ASP A 183 -23.52 -3.47 -23.71
N VAL A 184 -23.29 -2.27 -23.16
CA VAL A 184 -24.34 -1.48 -22.48
C VAL A 184 -25.26 -0.87 -23.54
N ASN A 185 -26.10 -1.69 -24.19
CA ASN A 185 -27.34 -1.18 -24.79
C ASN A 185 -28.46 -2.19 -25.07
N THR A 186 -28.41 -3.42 -24.56
CA THR A 186 -29.56 -4.34 -24.69
C THR A 186 -29.85 -5.08 -23.39
N THR A 187 -30.66 -4.45 -22.53
CA THR A 187 -31.27 -5.12 -21.37
C THR A 187 -32.30 -6.14 -21.85
N LYS A 188 -31.95 -7.43 -21.80
CA LYS A 188 -32.94 -8.51 -21.85
C LYS A 188 -33.40 -8.79 -20.41
N ALA A 189 -34.58 -8.26 -20.06
CA ALA A 189 -35.23 -8.51 -18.78
C ALA A 189 -35.54 -10.01 -18.64
N GLY A 190 -34.85 -10.71 -17.72
CA GLY A 190 -35.13 -12.11 -17.43
C GLY A 190 -33.98 -12.95 -16.89
N ALA A 191 -32.74 -12.47 -16.92
CA ALA A 191 -31.63 -13.16 -16.24
C ALA A 191 -31.59 -12.73 -14.76
N THR A 192 -31.76 -13.69 -13.84
CA THR A 192 -31.44 -13.50 -12.43
C THR A 192 -29.98 -13.03 -12.36
N PRO A 193 -29.66 -11.87 -11.74
CA PRO A 193 -28.27 -11.44 -11.60
C PRO A 193 -27.48 -12.56 -10.90
N PRO A 194 -26.24 -12.88 -11.33
CA PRO A 194 -25.39 -13.75 -10.54
C PRO A 194 -25.30 -13.13 -9.14
N THR A 195 -25.56 -13.92 -8.10
CA THR A 195 -25.44 -13.45 -6.71
C THR A 195 -24.05 -12.83 -6.56
N PRO A 196 -23.94 -11.53 -6.23
CA PRO A 196 -22.63 -10.90 -6.12
C PRO A 196 -21.81 -11.66 -5.08
N SER A 197 -20.59 -12.06 -5.45
CA SER A 197 -19.68 -12.73 -4.52
C SER A 197 -19.40 -11.78 -3.35
N SER A 198 -19.42 -12.30 -2.12
CA SER A 198 -19.15 -11.47 -0.94
C SER A 198 -17.73 -10.86 -1.03
N PRO A 199 -17.50 -9.67 -0.45
CA PRO A 199 -16.19 -9.02 -0.51
C PRO A 199 -15.09 -9.92 0.09
N GLY A 200 -15.39 -10.65 1.16
CA GLY A 200 -14.46 -11.60 1.77
C GLY A 200 -14.02 -12.72 0.80
N ARG A 201 -14.94 -13.28 0.01
CA ARG A 201 -14.61 -14.28 -1.01
C ARG A 201 -13.73 -13.68 -2.12
N LEU A 202 -14.08 -12.51 -2.63
CA LEU A 202 -13.30 -11.84 -3.68
C LEU A 202 -11.87 -11.55 -3.19
N LEU A 203 -11.72 -10.98 -2.00
CA LEU A 203 -10.41 -10.68 -1.41
C LEU A 203 -9.62 -11.95 -1.06
N ALA A 204 -10.28 -13.03 -0.65
CA ALA A 204 -9.64 -14.33 -0.46
C ALA A 204 -9.12 -14.93 -1.77
N HIS A 205 -9.80 -14.67 -2.90
CA HIS A 205 -9.25 -15.02 -4.22
C HIS A 205 -7.96 -14.24 -4.50
N VAL A 206 -7.96 -12.93 -4.26
CA VAL A 206 -6.76 -12.09 -4.44
C VAL A 206 -5.63 -12.57 -3.52
N GLN A 207 -5.94 -12.90 -2.27
CA GLN A 207 -4.98 -13.46 -1.32
C GLN A 207 -4.33 -14.75 -1.86
N THR A 208 -5.14 -15.71 -2.28
CA THR A 208 -4.67 -17.07 -2.61
C THR A 208 -4.14 -17.21 -4.04
N ALA A 209 -4.74 -16.52 -5.00
CA ALA A 209 -4.43 -16.67 -6.42
C ALA A 209 -3.43 -15.63 -6.93
N LEU A 210 -3.28 -14.48 -6.27
CA LEU A 210 -2.34 -13.43 -6.65
C LEU A 210 -1.14 -13.40 -5.71
N VAL A 211 -1.30 -12.87 -4.49
CA VAL A 211 -0.15 -12.57 -3.62
C VAL A 211 0.56 -13.82 -3.09
N GLN A 212 -0.16 -14.93 -2.89
CA GLN A 212 0.46 -16.21 -2.52
C GLN A 212 1.00 -17.00 -3.73
N SER A 213 0.81 -16.52 -4.96
CA SER A 213 1.20 -17.28 -6.15
C SER A 213 2.73 -17.27 -6.34
N PRO A 214 3.32 -18.37 -6.86
CA PRO A 214 4.75 -18.40 -7.21
C PRO A 214 5.13 -17.32 -8.23
N ALA A 215 4.21 -16.96 -9.13
CA ALA A 215 4.43 -15.92 -10.14
C ALA A 215 4.57 -14.54 -9.50
N PHE A 216 3.70 -14.21 -8.55
CA PHE A 216 3.78 -12.94 -7.81
C PHE A 216 5.02 -12.88 -6.93
N VAL A 217 5.36 -13.96 -6.22
CA VAL A 217 6.61 -14.03 -5.43
C VAL A 217 7.84 -13.84 -6.31
N LYS A 218 7.85 -14.45 -7.51
CA LYS A 218 8.93 -14.24 -8.49
C LYS A 218 9.00 -12.80 -8.98
N TRP A 219 7.85 -12.18 -9.29
CA TRP A 219 7.80 -10.77 -9.66
C TRP A 219 8.34 -9.88 -8.53
N LEU A 220 7.95 -10.16 -7.29
CA LEU A 220 8.43 -9.45 -6.11
C LEU A 220 9.96 -9.57 -5.96
N SER A 221 10.52 -10.79 -6.12
CA SER A 221 11.97 -11.01 -6.10
C SER A 221 12.71 -10.20 -7.16
N LEU A 222 12.12 -10.04 -8.35
CA LEU A 222 12.70 -9.25 -9.43
C LEU A 222 12.60 -7.75 -9.13
N ALA A 223 11.46 -7.30 -8.61
CA ALA A 223 11.20 -5.89 -8.30
C ALA A 223 12.05 -5.38 -7.11
N THR A 224 12.34 -6.23 -6.12
CA THR A 224 13.10 -5.84 -4.91
C THR A 224 14.55 -6.28 -4.92
N GLY A 225 14.96 -7.13 -5.88
CA GLY A 225 16.28 -7.76 -5.90
C GLY A 225 16.50 -8.82 -4.81
N VAL A 226 15.50 -9.10 -3.96
CA VAL A 226 15.61 -10.02 -2.82
C VAL A 226 14.46 -11.03 -2.84
N SER A 227 14.79 -12.32 -2.73
CA SER A 227 13.77 -13.37 -2.72
C SER A 227 13.22 -13.63 -1.31
N PRO A 228 11.90 -13.56 -1.10
CA PRO A 228 11.29 -13.94 0.17
C PRO A 228 11.57 -15.39 0.57
N THR A 229 11.77 -15.63 1.87
CA THR A 229 11.96 -16.96 2.47
C THR A 229 10.68 -17.53 3.10
N GLY A 230 9.68 -16.67 3.31
CA GLY A 230 8.38 -17.06 3.86
C GLY A 230 7.36 -15.94 3.69
N SER A 231 6.09 -16.25 3.97
CA SER A 231 5.03 -15.25 3.93
C SER A 231 3.93 -15.59 4.93
N ARG A 232 3.33 -14.57 5.53
CA ARG A 232 2.00 -14.65 6.17
C ARG A 232 1.07 -13.64 5.52
N SER A 233 -0.21 -13.96 5.42
CA SER A 233 -1.19 -13.06 4.83
C SER A 233 -2.56 -13.21 5.47
N GLU A 234 -3.36 -12.16 5.38
CA GLU A 234 -4.74 -12.14 5.85
C GLU A 234 -5.58 -11.14 5.04
N VAL A 235 -6.90 -11.38 5.04
CA VAL A 235 -7.90 -10.46 4.49
C VAL A 235 -8.57 -9.73 5.66
N ARG A 236 -8.51 -8.41 5.66
CA ARG A 236 -9.00 -7.57 6.76
C ARG A 236 -10.09 -6.60 6.29
N ARG A 237 -11.00 -6.29 7.22
CA ARG A 237 -11.96 -5.19 7.14
C ARG A 237 -11.84 -4.35 8.40
N LEU A 238 -11.55 -3.07 8.23
CA LEU A 238 -11.52 -2.07 9.28
C LEU A 238 -12.75 -1.17 9.13
N ARG A 239 -13.67 -1.28 10.09
CA ARG A 239 -14.97 -0.61 10.13
C ARG A 239 -14.84 0.83 10.65
N PRO A 240 -15.47 1.81 9.98
CA PRO A 240 -15.53 3.20 10.43
C PRO A 240 -16.12 3.30 11.84
N GLY A 241 -15.49 4.10 12.70
CA GLY A 241 -15.90 4.28 14.09
C GLY A 241 -15.51 3.13 15.02
N LEU A 242 -14.87 2.07 14.52
CA LEU A 242 -14.51 0.91 15.33
C LEU A 242 -13.04 0.52 15.24
N ASP A 243 -12.52 0.32 14.04
CA ASP A 243 -11.36 -0.56 13.88
C ASP A 243 -10.04 0.21 13.73
N TYR A 244 -8.96 -0.39 14.21
CA TYR A 244 -7.60 0.14 14.27
C TYR A 244 -6.60 -1.00 14.54
N THR A 245 -5.33 -0.75 14.30
CA THR A 245 -4.25 -1.47 14.98
C THR A 245 -3.33 -0.47 15.66
N LEU A 246 -2.61 -0.91 16.69
CA LEU A 246 -1.60 -0.11 17.38
C LEU A 246 -0.22 -0.68 17.10
N ALA A 247 0.77 0.21 17.15
CA ALA A 247 2.17 -0.18 17.04
C ALA A 247 2.52 -1.11 18.22
N HIS A 248 3.04 -2.30 17.92
CA HIS A 248 3.55 -3.23 18.91
C HIS A 248 4.94 -3.70 18.50
N GLN A 249 5.84 -3.82 19.48
CA GLN A 249 7.17 -4.37 19.24
C GLN A 249 7.07 -5.89 19.07
N ALA A 250 7.80 -6.44 18.11
CA ALA A 250 7.91 -7.89 17.98
C ALA A 250 8.56 -8.48 19.25
N ALA A 251 7.94 -9.52 19.83
CA ALA A 251 8.41 -10.16 21.06
C ALA A 251 9.73 -10.94 20.92
N THR A 252 10.35 -10.93 19.73
CA THR A 252 11.54 -11.72 19.40
C THR A 252 12.81 -10.90 19.54
N SER A 253 13.86 -11.48 20.13
CA SER A 253 15.18 -10.84 20.31
C SER A 253 15.91 -10.52 19.00
N SER A 254 15.51 -11.13 17.89
CA SER A 254 15.99 -10.83 16.53
C SER A 254 14.82 -11.03 15.55
N PRO A 255 13.99 -9.99 15.33
CA PRO A 255 12.93 -10.06 14.33
C PRO A 255 13.53 -10.25 12.93
N PRO A 256 12.85 -10.94 12.00
CA PRO A 256 13.27 -10.93 10.60
C PRO A 256 12.99 -9.56 9.96
N ILE A 257 13.71 -9.25 8.88
CA ILE A 257 13.34 -8.16 7.97
C ILE A 257 12.06 -8.57 7.23
N ILE A 258 11.08 -7.68 7.20
CA ILE A 258 9.78 -7.93 6.57
C ILE A 258 9.60 -6.99 5.38
N LEU A 259 9.12 -7.54 4.27
CA LEU A 259 8.52 -6.77 3.19
C LEU A 259 6.99 -6.86 3.33
N ASP A 260 6.38 -5.76 3.74
CA ASP A 260 4.92 -5.62 3.68
C ASP A 260 4.49 -5.42 2.24
N ALA A 261 3.47 -6.18 1.83
CA ALA A 261 2.73 -5.97 0.61
C ALA A 261 1.25 -5.86 0.96
N VAL A 262 0.69 -4.65 0.88
CA VAL A 262 -0.70 -4.38 1.29
C VAL A 262 -1.49 -3.88 0.10
N LEU A 263 -2.47 -4.67 -0.31
CA LEU A 263 -3.41 -4.28 -1.35
C LEU A 263 -4.69 -3.73 -0.71
N CYS A 264 -4.86 -2.42 -0.79
CA CYS A 264 -5.94 -1.68 -0.14
C CYS A 264 -7.13 -1.43 -1.07
N PHE A 265 -8.34 -1.45 -0.51
CA PHE A 265 -9.60 -1.07 -1.14
C PHE A 265 -10.42 -0.24 -0.16
N CYS A 266 -10.92 0.90 -0.61
CA CYS A 266 -11.77 1.79 0.17
C CYS A 266 -12.62 2.67 -0.76
N ASP A 267 -13.61 3.35 -0.19
CA ASP A 267 -14.31 4.44 -0.90
C ASP A 267 -13.49 5.73 -0.74
N ASP A 268 -12.54 5.94 -1.66
CA ASP A 268 -11.65 7.10 -1.71
C ASP A 268 -12.18 8.25 -2.59
N VAL A 269 -13.43 8.15 -3.05
CA VAL A 269 -14.05 9.20 -3.84
C VAL A 269 -14.33 10.42 -2.96
N GLY A 270 -13.75 11.56 -3.35
CA GLY A 270 -13.91 12.86 -2.71
C GLY A 270 -15.37 13.28 -2.51
N GLN A 271 -15.62 14.00 -1.42
CA GLN A 271 -16.93 14.59 -1.16
C GLN A 271 -16.99 16.01 -1.74
N GLU A 272 -18.01 16.32 -2.53
CA GLU A 272 -18.23 17.68 -3.02
C GLU A 272 -18.37 18.66 -1.85
N GLY A 273 -17.48 19.67 -1.80
CA GLY A 273 -17.47 20.71 -0.78
C GLY A 273 -16.66 20.41 0.49
N ASP A 274 -15.91 19.31 0.53
CA ASP A 274 -14.87 19.07 1.54
C ASP A 274 -13.49 19.37 0.93
N ASP A 275 -12.72 20.25 1.57
CA ASP A 275 -11.37 20.63 1.12
C ASP A 275 -10.32 19.61 1.58
N GLU A 276 -10.68 18.68 2.47
CA GLU A 276 -9.79 17.63 2.97
C GLU A 276 -9.88 16.36 2.11
N ALA A 277 -8.72 15.86 1.66
CA ALA A 277 -8.67 14.63 0.87
C ALA A 277 -9.22 13.43 1.70
N PRO A 278 -10.05 12.54 1.11
CA PRO A 278 -10.51 11.34 1.79
C PRO A 278 -9.35 10.56 2.41
N TRP A 279 -9.56 9.99 3.60
CA TRP A 279 -8.57 9.16 4.29
C TRP A 279 -7.27 9.87 4.71
N SER A 280 -7.15 11.20 4.57
CA SER A 280 -5.97 11.99 4.97
C SER A 280 -5.55 11.76 6.43
N ALA A 281 -6.52 11.70 7.35
CA ALA A 281 -6.29 11.62 8.80
C ALA A 281 -6.82 10.33 9.43
N SER A 282 -7.17 9.33 8.62
CA SER A 282 -7.99 8.19 9.04
C SER A 282 -7.65 6.96 8.23
N GLY A 283 -7.55 5.80 8.88
CA GLY A 283 -7.34 4.52 8.20
C GLY A 283 -6.02 4.37 7.42
N PHE A 284 -5.09 5.33 7.48
CA PHE A 284 -3.77 5.24 6.84
C PHE A 284 -2.88 4.21 7.54
N GLU A 285 -1.96 3.63 6.77
CA GLU A 285 -0.87 2.82 7.33
C GLU A 285 0.24 3.74 7.78
N CYS A 286 0.78 3.48 8.97
CA CYS A 286 1.86 4.25 9.54
C CYS A 286 3.03 3.32 9.85
N TYR A 287 4.21 3.76 9.45
CA TYR A 287 5.48 3.10 9.65
C TYR A 287 6.39 4.06 10.42
N MET A 288 6.87 3.62 11.58
CA MET A 288 7.70 4.46 12.44
C MET A 288 8.69 3.62 13.22
N ARG A 289 9.81 4.24 13.61
CA ARG A 289 10.81 3.59 14.44
C ARG A 289 10.25 3.31 15.83
N ALA A 290 10.56 2.14 16.36
CA ALA A 290 10.28 1.75 17.72
C ALA A 290 11.16 2.56 18.66
N VAL A 291 10.57 3.44 19.47
CA VAL A 291 11.25 4.01 20.64
C VAL A 291 11.05 3.09 21.84
N ALA A 292 11.98 3.12 22.79
CA ALA A 292 12.05 2.17 23.91
C ALA A 292 10.84 2.22 24.87
N ASP A 293 10.00 3.25 24.80
CA ASP A 293 8.97 3.49 25.80
C ASP A 293 7.54 3.23 25.29
N GLY A 294 7.02 2.06 25.66
CA GLY A 294 5.61 1.89 25.97
C GLY A 294 4.62 1.75 24.80
N VAL A 295 3.85 0.66 24.84
CA VAL A 295 2.74 0.38 23.93
C VAL A 295 1.64 1.43 24.10
N GLY A 296 1.64 2.49 23.29
CA GLY A 296 0.47 3.36 23.10
C GLY A 296 0.73 4.85 23.01
N ASP A 297 1.78 5.39 23.64
CA ASP A 297 1.99 6.86 23.73
C ASP A 297 2.82 7.45 22.59
N VAL A 298 3.59 6.62 21.89
CA VAL A 298 4.49 7.09 20.81
C VAL A 298 3.71 7.68 19.62
N ALA A 299 2.55 7.11 19.29
CA ALA A 299 1.70 7.61 18.19
C ALA A 299 0.91 8.88 18.57
N ALA A 300 0.91 9.30 19.83
CA ALA A 300 0.40 10.61 20.24
C ALA A 300 1.52 11.65 20.22
N ALA A 301 2.69 11.32 20.77
CA ALA A 301 3.86 12.20 20.79
C ALA A 301 4.35 12.57 19.37
N ALA A 302 4.46 11.58 18.46
CA ALA A 302 4.91 11.81 17.08
C ALA A 302 3.94 12.66 16.24
N PHE A 303 2.69 12.83 16.68
CA PHE A 303 1.66 13.58 15.95
C PHE A 303 1.27 14.91 16.63
N ASN A 304 1.57 15.09 17.92
CA ASN A 304 1.20 16.28 18.68
C ASN A 304 2.35 17.29 18.86
N GLY A 305 3.57 16.98 18.41
CA GLY A 305 4.69 17.93 18.42
C GLY A 305 5.13 18.38 19.83
N GLU A 306 4.83 17.61 20.87
CA GLU A 306 5.29 17.91 22.23
C GLU A 306 6.70 17.33 22.47
N ASP A 307 7.68 18.22 22.34
CA ASP A 307 8.93 18.29 23.12
C ASP A 307 9.78 17.00 23.22
N SER A 308 10.41 16.59 22.11
CA SER A 308 11.68 15.84 22.16
C SER A 308 12.83 16.84 22.18
N THR A 309 13.44 17.07 23.34
CA THR A 309 14.60 17.96 23.51
C THR A 309 15.94 17.33 23.09
N ASP A 310 15.91 16.20 22.38
CA ASP A 310 17.10 15.46 21.98
C ASP A 310 17.30 15.60 20.46
N GLU A 311 18.36 16.33 20.07
CA GLU A 311 18.70 16.72 18.69
C GLU A 311 19.06 15.55 17.74
N ASP A 312 18.85 14.28 18.14
CA ASP A 312 19.44 13.11 17.47
C ASP A 312 18.45 11.99 17.02
N ASP A 313 17.12 12.09 17.15
CA ASP A 313 16.25 10.91 16.86
C ASP A 313 14.84 11.16 16.24
N ASP A 314 14.63 12.21 15.44
CA ASP A 314 13.33 12.47 14.79
C ASP A 314 13.25 11.97 13.34
N ALA A 315 13.20 10.65 13.15
CA ALA A 315 12.73 10.08 11.88
C ALA A 315 11.21 10.22 11.78
N ALA A 316 10.72 11.18 10.98
CA ALA A 316 9.30 11.40 10.77
C ALA A 316 8.57 10.11 10.31
N PRO A 317 7.36 9.83 10.82
CA PRO A 317 6.63 8.62 10.47
C PRO A 317 6.25 8.62 8.99
N VAL A 318 6.44 7.49 8.32
CA VAL A 318 5.97 7.28 6.94
C VAL A 318 4.48 6.92 6.99
N GLN A 319 3.66 7.72 6.33
CA GLN A 319 2.21 7.52 6.24
C GLN A 319 1.80 7.16 4.82
N ILE A 320 1.05 6.08 4.68
CA ILE A 320 0.47 5.63 3.41
C ILE A 320 -1.04 5.72 3.53
N GLY A 321 -1.62 6.71 2.85
CA GLY A 321 -3.06 6.93 2.81
C GLY A 321 -3.81 5.69 2.28
N ALA A 322 -5.02 5.45 2.78
CA ALA A 322 -5.87 4.40 2.22
C ALA A 322 -6.37 4.86 0.84
N GLN A 323 -6.07 4.06 -0.19
CA GLN A 323 -6.47 4.31 -1.57
C GLN A 323 -7.05 3.04 -2.16
N ASN A 324 -8.05 3.19 -3.03
CA ASN A 324 -8.71 2.06 -3.64
C ASN A 324 -7.80 1.37 -4.65
N ASN A 325 -7.84 0.04 -4.69
CA ASN A 325 -7.08 -0.79 -5.63
C ASN A 325 -5.57 -0.44 -5.70
N THR A 326 -4.96 -0.22 -4.54
CA THR A 326 -3.57 0.25 -4.45
C THR A 326 -2.71 -0.75 -3.69
N LEU A 327 -1.60 -1.19 -4.30
CA LEU A 327 -0.62 -2.07 -3.68
C LEU A 327 0.56 -1.26 -3.12
N SER A 328 0.77 -1.34 -1.82
CA SER A 328 1.87 -0.69 -1.10
C SER A 328 2.94 -1.72 -0.76
N LEU A 329 4.20 -1.43 -1.11
CA LEU A 329 5.36 -2.24 -0.77
C LEU A 329 6.28 -1.47 0.18
N VAL A 330 6.51 -2.01 1.38
CA VAL A 330 7.38 -1.36 2.38
C VAL A 330 8.30 -2.38 3.02
N VAL A 331 9.60 -2.11 3.01
CA VAL A 331 10.58 -2.90 3.77
C VAL A 331 10.67 -2.33 5.18
N ARG A 332 10.45 -3.18 6.18
CA ARG A 332 10.65 -2.88 7.59
C ARG A 332 11.79 -3.70 8.14
N ASP A 333 12.73 -3.00 8.75
CA ASP A 333 13.74 -3.61 9.60
C ASP A 333 13.14 -4.03 10.96
N THR A 334 13.99 -4.52 11.84
CA THR A 334 13.61 -4.99 13.17
C THR A 334 13.18 -3.88 14.13
N SER A 335 13.51 -2.63 13.80
CA SER A 335 13.21 -1.44 14.58
C SER A 335 11.99 -0.70 14.07
N THR A 336 11.38 -1.11 12.96
CA THR A 336 10.24 -0.40 12.36
C THR A 336 8.92 -1.08 12.75
N MET A 337 8.06 -0.33 13.42
CA MET A 337 6.68 -0.74 13.72
C MET A 337 5.73 -0.31 12.60
N LYS A 338 4.63 -1.07 12.47
CA LYS A 338 3.53 -0.80 11.54
C LYS A 338 2.22 -0.77 12.29
N PHE A 339 1.35 0.18 11.97
CA PHE A 339 -0.05 0.15 12.41
C PHE A 339 -0.98 0.79 11.38
N VAL A 340 -2.29 0.56 11.52
CA VAL A 340 -3.34 1.24 10.76
C VAL A 340 -4.08 2.16 11.69
N LYS A 341 -4.07 3.47 11.38
CA LYS A 341 -4.78 4.47 12.17
C LYS A 341 -6.26 4.13 12.26
N PHE A 342 -6.88 4.48 13.38
CA PHE A 342 -8.32 4.37 13.58
C PHE A 342 -9.11 4.90 12.38
N VAL A 343 -10.03 4.08 11.89
CA VAL A 343 -10.93 4.47 10.80
C VAL A 343 -12.06 5.30 11.39
N SER A 344 -12.09 6.59 11.06
CA SER A 344 -13.11 7.53 11.53
C SER A 344 -14.50 7.13 11.04
N CYS A 345 -15.56 7.36 11.84
CA CYS A 345 -16.93 7.17 11.37
C CYS A 345 -17.31 8.15 10.24
N ARG A 346 -16.53 9.22 10.04
CA ARG A 346 -16.70 10.17 8.93
C ARG A 346 -16.42 9.53 7.57
N GLU A 347 -15.60 8.47 7.52
CA GLU A 347 -15.35 7.75 6.26
C GLU A 347 -16.64 7.18 5.69
N ARG A 348 -16.72 7.11 4.37
CA ARG A 348 -17.92 6.67 3.64
C ARG A 348 -18.16 5.16 3.73
N GLY A 349 -17.11 4.40 4.01
CA GLY A 349 -17.16 2.95 4.15
C GLY A 349 -15.94 2.40 4.85
N SER A 350 -15.87 1.08 4.96
CA SER A 350 -14.72 0.36 5.52
C SER A 350 -13.46 0.52 4.68
N ARG A 351 -12.32 0.44 5.38
CA ARG A 351 -11.04 0.07 4.75
C ARG A 351 -11.00 -1.45 4.66
N TRP A 352 -10.70 -1.96 3.49
CA TRP A 352 -10.51 -3.39 3.23
C TRP A 352 -9.10 -3.59 2.71
N ASP A 353 -8.43 -4.67 3.13
CA ASP A 353 -7.14 -4.98 2.53
C ASP A 353 -6.82 -6.48 2.52
N VAL A 354 -5.92 -6.83 1.61
CA VAL A 354 -5.13 -8.07 1.69
C VAL A 354 -3.76 -7.67 2.22
N ASN A 355 -3.52 -7.94 3.50
CA ASN A 355 -2.26 -7.64 4.17
C ASN A 355 -1.33 -8.86 4.06
N VAL A 356 -0.13 -8.66 3.53
CA VAL A 356 0.88 -9.72 3.38
C VAL A 356 2.19 -9.23 3.97
N GLU A 357 2.85 -10.12 4.71
CA GLU A 357 4.20 -9.92 5.21
C GLU A 357 5.09 -11.02 4.66
N TYR A 358 6.04 -10.64 3.81
CA TYR A 358 7.08 -11.52 3.30
C TYR A 358 8.31 -11.44 4.18
N THR A 359 8.76 -12.58 4.69
CA THR A 359 10.04 -12.68 5.38
C THR A 359 11.17 -12.56 4.37
N LEU A 360 12.04 -11.57 4.51
CA LEU A 360 13.25 -11.45 3.71
C LEU A 360 14.42 -12.18 4.40
N PRO A 361 15.40 -12.69 3.64
CA PRO A 361 16.64 -13.22 4.22
C PRO A 361 17.37 -12.10 4.99
N ASN A 362 17.99 -12.46 6.11
CA ASN A 362 18.90 -11.53 6.78
C ASN A 362 20.13 -11.31 5.89
N PRO A 363 20.62 -10.07 5.77
CA PRO A 363 21.77 -9.72 4.94
C PRO A 363 23.08 -10.40 5.37
#